data_AF-A0A814EA38-F1
#
_entry.id   AF-A0A814EA38-F1
#
_cell.length_a   1.000
_cell.length_b   1.000
_cell.length_c   1.000
_cell.angle_alpha   90.00
_cell.angle_beta   90.00
_cell.angle_gamma   90.00
#
_symmetry.space_group_name_H-M   'P 1'
#
loop_
_entity.id
_entity.type
_entity.pdbx_description
1 polymer ?
#
loop_
_entity_poly.entity_id
_entity_poly.type
_entity_poly.pdbx_seq_one_letter_code
_entity_poly.pdbx_strand_id
1 'polypeptide(L)'
;MARSDRYINMKNAGSVILLNRLILPQSKQIDQTWAEITMSTDNNGLNQSTTAKEQMKENNDILFSGISILSYNLYLRPFPPFFNGQRLRSHLIPYHTKDYDIVVFQEVFDKHSRSQLQLKLHEYGFLFMSQTVGYGGLFKVNGGIFIASKFPIEQQQYRAFRDACSGFDCFADKSILYTKIQFNQTFFVHIFGTHLQAKLGRQKTRIRTRQIDIIKQFIDTLNISSNEPVIIAGDFNIDRFLQPDEYLNMLSVLNIKIPPYIGEYSFTFDSRTNDLIGIRHSDHKQECIDYVFYSKMHLQPKLSYQRILQPKTFQAWKEFNFEQDYYDLSDHYPVLSYYEF
;
A
#
# COMPACT_ATOMS: atom_id res chain seq x y z
N MET A 1 -42.15 -45.27 -23.38
CA MET A 1 -41.03 -45.30 -22.41
C MET A 1 -40.93 -43.92 -21.77
N ALA A 2 -41.83 -43.62 -20.83
CA ALA A 2 -41.67 -43.80 -19.38
C ALA A 2 -40.74 -42.73 -18.77
N ARG A 3 -41.35 -41.60 -18.37
CA ARG A 3 -40.89 -40.69 -17.32
C ARG A 3 -40.91 -41.44 -15.98
N SER A 4 -39.94 -41.18 -15.11
CA SER A 4 -39.99 -41.62 -13.71
C SER A 4 -39.92 -40.42 -12.78
N ASP A 5 -41.06 -40.10 -12.18
CA ASP A 5 -41.14 -39.41 -10.90
C ASP A 5 -40.67 -40.36 -9.79
N ARG A 6 -40.01 -39.82 -8.77
CA ARG A 6 -40.06 -40.41 -7.42
C ARG A 6 -39.98 -39.30 -6.37
N TYR A 7 -41.14 -39.02 -5.79
CA TYR A 7 -41.33 -38.39 -4.49
C TYR A 7 -40.78 -39.29 -3.37
N ILE A 8 -40.05 -38.71 -2.42
CA ILE A 8 -39.97 -39.20 -1.04
C ILE A 8 -40.16 -38.00 -0.11
N ASN A 9 -41.07 -38.18 0.85
CA ASN A 9 -41.51 -37.18 1.81
C ASN A 9 -41.07 -37.59 3.22
N MET A 10 -40.92 -36.58 4.09
CA MET A 10 -40.98 -36.58 5.56
C MET A 10 -39.73 -36.87 6.41
N LYS A 11 -39.28 -35.76 7.03
CA LYS A 11 -39.18 -35.52 8.50
C LYS A 11 -38.36 -36.52 9.33
N ASN A 12 -37.20 -36.06 9.78
CA ASN A 12 -36.86 -35.84 11.20
C ASN A 12 -35.33 -35.66 11.35
N ALA A 13 -34.88 -34.43 11.61
CA ALA A 13 -33.57 -34.20 12.22
C ALA A 13 -33.72 -33.01 13.17
N GLY A 14 -33.55 -33.32 14.46
CA GLY A 14 -33.86 -32.46 15.59
C GLY A 14 -32.97 -31.23 15.69
N SER A 15 -33.59 -30.20 16.25
CA SER A 15 -33.02 -28.94 16.70
C SER A 15 -31.97 -29.18 17.79
N VAL A 16 -30.76 -28.64 17.60
CA VAL A 16 -29.88 -28.23 18.71
C VAL A 16 -29.44 -26.80 18.42
N ILE A 17 -30.10 -25.86 19.09
CA ILE A 17 -29.78 -24.44 19.12
C ILE A 17 -28.72 -24.25 20.20
N LEU A 18 -27.47 -23.96 19.81
CA LEU A 18 -26.44 -23.48 20.72
C LEU A 18 -26.39 -21.95 20.64
N LEU A 19 -27.12 -21.31 21.56
CA LEU A 19 -27.03 -19.89 21.87
C LEU A 19 -25.77 -19.63 22.71
N ASN A 20 -24.69 -19.16 22.09
CA ASN A 20 -23.60 -18.51 22.82
C ASN A 20 -23.86 -17.00 22.85
N ARG A 21 -24.44 -16.54 23.97
CA ARG A 21 -24.47 -15.12 24.36
C ARG A 21 -23.06 -14.70 24.80
N LEU A 22 -22.37 -13.92 23.98
CA LEU A 22 -21.23 -13.11 24.43
C LEU A 22 -21.77 -11.77 24.93
N ILE A 23 -21.50 -11.51 26.21
CA ILE A 23 -21.85 -10.28 26.93
C ILE A 23 -20.82 -9.22 26.52
N LEU A 24 -21.26 -8.15 25.84
CA LEU A 24 -20.47 -6.95 25.56
C LEU A 24 -20.56 -5.98 26.76
N PRO A 25 -19.45 -5.39 27.24
CA PRO A 25 -19.52 -4.28 28.18
C PRO A 25 -19.98 -3.00 27.47
N GLN A 26 -20.85 -2.26 28.16
CA GLN A 26 -21.54 -1.07 27.70
C GLN A 26 -20.60 0.10 27.35
N SER A 27 -20.93 0.76 26.25
CA SER A 27 -20.38 2.02 25.76
C SER A 27 -20.58 3.18 26.76
N LYS A 28 -19.50 3.91 27.09
CA LYS A 28 -19.62 5.26 27.62
C LYS A 28 -19.84 6.24 26.46
N GLN A 29 -20.97 6.92 26.57
CA GLN A 29 -21.46 8.04 25.79
C GLN A 29 -20.43 9.17 25.73
N ILE A 30 -20.07 9.64 24.53
CA ILE A 30 -19.31 10.89 24.35
C ILE A 30 -20.21 11.86 23.61
N ASP A 31 -20.48 12.97 24.30
CA ASP A 31 -21.30 14.09 23.88
C ASP A 31 -20.75 14.79 22.64
N GLN A 32 -21.69 15.26 21.82
CA GLN A 32 -21.44 16.16 20.70
C GLN A 32 -21.16 17.57 21.21
N THR A 33 -19.98 18.12 20.92
CA THR A 33 -19.83 19.57 20.72
C THR A 33 -18.81 19.84 19.62
N TRP A 34 -19.31 20.41 18.53
CA TRP A 34 -18.52 21.01 17.47
C TRP A 34 -18.00 22.36 17.97
N ALA A 35 -16.69 22.55 17.95
CA ALA A 35 -16.08 23.87 18.07
C ALA A 35 -15.10 24.07 16.90
N GLU A 36 -15.37 25.14 16.16
CA GLU A 36 -14.58 25.67 15.07
C GLU A 36 -13.12 25.89 15.51
N ILE A 37 -12.16 25.37 14.74
CA ILE A 37 -10.77 25.79 14.86
C ILE A 37 -10.38 26.48 13.56
N THR A 38 -10.48 27.80 13.61
CA THR A 38 -9.83 28.75 12.72
C THR A 38 -8.31 28.54 12.78
N MET A 39 -7.69 28.54 11.60
CA MET A 39 -6.24 28.47 11.44
C MET A 39 -5.56 29.67 12.12
N SER A 40 -4.79 29.39 13.17
CA SER A 40 -3.72 30.26 13.66
C SER A 40 -2.40 29.51 13.52
N THR A 41 -1.45 30.13 12.84
CA THR A 41 -0.08 29.66 12.64
C THR A 41 0.68 29.73 13.96
N ASP A 42 0.96 28.58 14.60
CA ASP A 42 1.93 28.51 15.69
C ASP A 42 2.80 27.23 15.62
N ASN A 43 4.11 27.47 15.75
CA ASN A 43 5.22 26.52 15.67
C ASN A 43 5.24 25.52 16.83
N ASN A 44 4.44 24.45 16.79
CA ASN A 44 4.46 23.38 17.80
C ASN A 44 4.74 21.96 17.25
N GLY A 45 5.31 21.85 16.05
CA GLY A 45 5.68 20.54 15.46
C GLY A 45 6.89 19.84 16.12
N LEU A 46 7.64 20.52 16.99
CA LEU A 46 8.85 19.95 17.62
C LEU A 46 8.55 19.14 18.90
N ASN A 47 7.51 19.45 19.66
CA ASN A 47 7.33 18.87 21.00
C ASN A 47 6.68 17.48 21.03
N GLN A 48 5.90 17.10 20.01
CA GLN A 48 5.25 15.77 19.96
C GLN A 48 6.20 14.66 19.47
N SER A 49 7.17 15.01 18.62
CA SER A 49 8.21 14.09 18.14
C SER A 49 9.14 13.66 19.29
N THR A 50 9.46 14.57 20.21
CA THR A 50 10.31 14.30 21.38
C THR A 50 9.64 13.35 22.36
N THR A 51 8.33 13.49 22.61
CA THR A 51 7.59 12.64 23.56
C THR A 51 7.45 11.20 23.07
N ALA A 52 7.25 11.01 21.76
CA ALA A 52 7.23 9.67 21.16
C ALA A 52 8.62 8.99 21.17
N LYS A 53 9.69 9.77 20.94
CA LYS A 53 11.08 9.28 21.05
C LYS A 53 11.47 8.92 22.49
N GLU A 54 10.92 9.63 23.49
CA GLU A 54 11.15 9.34 24.91
C GLU A 54 10.40 8.09 25.39
N GLN A 55 9.17 7.86 24.94
CA GLN A 55 8.40 6.66 25.29
C GLN A 55 8.99 5.35 24.75
N MET A 56 9.75 5.38 23.65
CA MET A 56 10.46 4.18 23.15
C MET A 56 11.83 3.96 23.82
N LYS A 57 12.34 4.94 24.58
CA LYS A 57 13.66 4.84 25.23
C LYS A 57 13.67 3.93 26.47
N GLU A 58 12.50 3.62 27.04
CA GLU A 58 12.36 2.80 28.25
C GLU A 58 12.11 1.29 28.01
N ASN A 59 11.84 0.86 26.77
CA ASN A 59 11.60 -0.55 26.45
C ASN A 59 12.71 -1.16 25.58
N ASN A 60 13.85 -1.47 26.19
CA ASN A 60 15.02 -2.03 25.51
C ASN A 60 14.95 -3.54 25.21
N ASP A 61 13.84 -4.24 25.51
CA ASP A 61 13.73 -5.69 25.35
C ASP A 61 12.44 -6.14 24.63
N ILE A 62 11.96 -5.38 23.64
CA ILE A 62 11.04 -5.99 22.66
C ILE A 62 11.89 -6.87 21.75
N LEU A 63 11.84 -8.19 21.99
CA LEU A 63 12.38 -9.19 21.08
C LEU A 63 11.67 -9.01 19.73
N PHE A 64 12.33 -8.32 18.82
CA PHE A 64 11.79 -8.03 17.52
C PHE A 64 11.73 -9.31 16.69
N SER A 65 10.54 -9.89 16.56
CA SER A 65 10.39 -11.17 15.87
C SER A 65 10.40 -11.03 14.34
N GLY A 66 10.04 -9.87 13.78
CA GLY A 66 10.15 -9.55 12.35
C GLY A 66 9.32 -8.33 11.95
N ILE A 67 9.34 -7.99 10.65
CA ILE A 67 8.74 -6.78 10.07
C ILE A 67 7.69 -7.16 9.04
N SER A 68 6.51 -6.59 9.16
CA SER A 68 5.47 -6.64 8.13
C SER A 68 5.42 -5.34 7.31
N ILE A 69 5.56 -5.48 5.99
CA ILE A 69 5.55 -4.36 5.03
C ILE A 69 4.45 -4.60 4.01
N LEU A 70 3.53 -3.64 3.87
CA LEU A 70 2.47 -3.68 2.89
C LEU A 70 2.76 -2.68 1.76
N SER A 71 2.71 -3.09 0.50
CA SER A 71 2.65 -2.17 -0.65
C SER A 71 1.21 -2.09 -1.15
N TYR A 72 0.68 -0.88 -1.33
CA TYR A 72 -0.70 -0.70 -1.76
C TYR A 72 -0.91 0.53 -2.66
N ASN A 73 -1.18 0.29 -3.95
CA ASN A 73 -1.72 1.30 -4.86
C ASN A 73 -3.21 1.54 -4.53
N LEU A 74 -3.58 2.78 -4.19
CA LEU A 74 -4.90 3.12 -3.65
C LEU A 74 -5.87 3.72 -4.67
N TYR A 75 -5.45 4.02 -5.89
CA TYR A 75 -6.32 4.61 -6.91
C TYR A 75 -7.05 5.89 -6.47
N LEU A 76 -6.43 6.72 -5.61
CA LEU A 76 -7.02 7.97 -5.09
C LEU A 76 -6.70 9.13 -6.03
N ARG A 77 -7.26 9.03 -7.24
CA ARG A 77 -7.06 9.98 -8.34
C ARG A 77 -7.54 11.40 -8.01
N PRO A 78 -7.00 12.44 -8.67
CA PRO A 78 -7.39 13.82 -8.44
C PRO A 78 -8.91 14.06 -8.54
N PHE A 79 -9.46 14.69 -7.51
CA PHE A 79 -10.85 15.14 -7.45
C PHE A 79 -10.91 16.67 -7.55
N PRO A 80 -11.67 17.26 -8.50
CA PRO A 80 -12.06 16.72 -9.81
C PRO A 80 -10.84 16.46 -10.73
N PRO A 81 -10.98 15.78 -11.90
CA PRO A 81 -12.21 15.36 -12.58
C PRO A 81 -12.62 13.89 -12.35
N PHE A 82 -11.89 13.13 -11.52
CA PHE A 82 -12.23 11.75 -11.25
C PHE A 82 -13.22 11.66 -10.08
N PHE A 83 -14.25 10.83 -10.23
CA PHE A 83 -15.26 10.52 -9.21
C PHE A 83 -15.30 8.99 -9.09
N ASN A 84 -14.40 8.44 -8.26
CA ASN A 84 -14.21 6.99 -8.11
C ASN A 84 -14.23 6.55 -6.65
N GLY A 85 -15.04 7.19 -5.81
CA GLY A 85 -15.14 6.85 -4.40
C GLY A 85 -13.95 7.28 -3.57
N GLN A 86 -12.99 8.05 -4.10
CA GLN A 86 -11.69 8.25 -3.44
C GLN A 86 -11.81 8.82 -2.03
N ARG A 87 -12.77 9.72 -1.77
CA ARG A 87 -12.99 10.31 -0.44
C ARG A 87 -13.60 9.32 0.55
N LEU A 88 -14.49 8.46 0.08
CA LEU A 88 -15.10 7.41 0.89
C LEU A 88 -14.06 6.32 1.17
N ARG A 89 -13.40 5.82 0.13
CA ARG A 89 -12.40 4.75 0.22
C ARG A 89 -11.23 5.16 1.11
N SER A 90 -10.78 6.42 1.07
CA SER A 90 -9.70 6.89 1.95
C SER A 90 -10.02 6.81 3.44
N HIS A 91 -11.30 6.77 3.83
CA HIS A 91 -11.74 6.53 5.21
C HIS A 91 -11.74 5.04 5.59
N LEU A 92 -11.99 4.16 4.63
CA LEU A 92 -12.11 2.71 4.85
C LEU A 92 -10.76 1.99 4.78
N ILE A 93 -9.88 2.41 3.88
CA ILE A 93 -8.56 1.80 3.63
C ILE A 93 -7.73 1.59 4.92
N PRO A 94 -7.61 2.55 5.85
CA PRO A 94 -6.77 2.40 7.04
C PRO A 94 -7.13 1.21 7.93
N TYR A 95 -8.41 0.82 7.97
CA TYR A 95 -8.84 -0.35 8.73
C TYR A 95 -8.20 -1.64 8.22
N HIS A 96 -7.92 -1.73 6.92
CA HIS A 96 -7.32 -2.91 6.27
C HIS A 96 -5.80 -2.88 6.27
N THR A 97 -5.18 -1.80 6.76
CA THR A 97 -3.72 -1.64 6.80
C THR A 97 -3.16 -1.56 8.22
N LYS A 98 -4.02 -1.37 9.24
CA LYS A 98 -3.63 -1.14 10.64
C LYS A 98 -2.79 -2.26 11.28
N ASP A 99 -2.89 -3.49 10.77
CA ASP A 99 -2.21 -4.64 11.36
C ASP A 99 -0.76 -4.80 10.88
N TYR A 100 -0.28 -3.91 9.99
CA TYR A 100 1.09 -3.93 9.46
C TYR A 100 1.97 -2.87 10.11
N ASP A 101 3.29 -3.06 10.05
CA ASP A 101 4.27 -2.15 10.67
C ASP A 101 4.56 -0.94 9.80
N ILE A 102 4.73 -1.19 8.50
CA ILE A 102 5.05 -0.19 7.49
C ILE A 102 4.13 -0.40 6.30
N VAL A 103 3.61 0.69 5.75
CA VAL A 103 2.80 0.68 4.53
C VAL A 103 3.37 1.67 3.52
N VAL A 104 3.66 1.18 2.32
CA VAL A 104 4.12 1.95 1.17
C VAL A 104 2.91 2.16 0.27
N PHE A 105 2.39 3.38 0.23
CA PHE A 105 1.22 3.72 -0.57
C PHE A 105 1.59 4.30 -1.94
N GLN A 106 0.81 3.98 -2.96
CA GLN A 106 0.89 4.57 -4.31
C GLN A 106 -0.47 5.17 -4.73
N GLU A 107 -0.46 6.06 -5.73
CA GLU A 107 -1.62 6.77 -6.27
C GLU A 107 -2.46 7.57 -5.25
N VAL A 108 -1.81 8.12 -4.23
CA VAL A 108 -2.46 8.96 -3.22
C VAL A 108 -2.47 10.43 -3.66
N PHE A 109 -3.07 10.71 -4.83
CA PHE A 109 -2.97 12.01 -5.49
C PHE A 109 -3.89 13.07 -4.90
N ASP A 110 -5.17 12.75 -4.69
CA ASP A 110 -6.17 13.67 -4.12
C ASP A 110 -5.74 14.14 -2.72
N LYS A 111 -5.57 15.46 -2.57
CA LYS A 111 -5.12 16.09 -1.33
C LYS A 111 -6.09 15.85 -0.16
N HIS A 112 -7.39 15.96 -0.37
CA HIS A 112 -8.37 15.79 0.69
C HIS A 112 -8.44 14.33 1.13
N SER A 113 -8.54 13.42 0.16
CA SER A 113 -8.54 11.97 0.41
C SER A 113 -7.25 11.54 1.14
N ARG A 114 -6.10 12.08 0.74
CA ARG A 114 -4.81 11.87 1.42
C ARG A 114 -4.81 12.36 2.86
N SER A 115 -5.29 13.57 3.14
CA SER A 115 -5.34 14.09 4.51
C SER A 115 -6.23 13.23 5.42
N GLN A 116 -7.39 12.79 4.93
CA GLN A 116 -8.28 11.89 5.68
C GLN A 116 -7.63 10.52 5.94
N LEU A 117 -6.98 9.96 4.92
CA LEU A 117 -6.22 8.71 5.04
C LEU A 117 -5.15 8.82 6.13
N GLN A 118 -4.35 9.89 6.11
CA GLN A 118 -3.27 10.13 7.08
C GLN A 118 -3.80 10.31 8.50
N LEU A 119 -4.89 11.07 8.69
CA LEU A 119 -5.51 11.21 10.01
C LEU A 119 -5.97 9.85 10.58
N LYS A 120 -6.62 9.02 9.75
CA LYS A 120 -7.07 7.70 10.17
C LYS A 120 -5.94 6.70 10.39
N LEU A 121 -4.89 6.74 9.59
CA LEU A 121 -3.68 5.93 9.84
C LEU A 121 -3.03 6.31 11.19
N HIS A 122 -3.00 7.60 11.53
CA HIS A 122 -2.48 8.06 12.82
C HIS A 122 -3.32 7.51 13.99
N GLU A 123 -4.66 7.50 13.88
CA GLU A 123 -5.54 6.85 14.87
C GLU A 123 -5.23 5.36 15.07
N TYR A 124 -4.69 4.68 14.04
CA TYR A 124 -4.27 3.27 14.10
C TYR A 124 -2.79 3.07 14.46
N GLY A 125 -2.10 4.12 14.94
CA GLY A 125 -0.74 4.02 15.46
C GLY A 125 0.37 4.21 14.43
N PHE A 126 0.07 4.58 13.18
CA PHE A 126 1.10 5.03 12.24
C PHE A 126 1.50 6.47 12.58
N LEU A 127 2.38 6.63 13.57
CA LEU A 127 2.79 7.93 14.10
C LEU A 127 3.79 8.65 13.19
N PHE A 128 4.45 7.92 12.28
CA PHE A 128 5.52 8.46 11.45
C PHE A 128 5.19 8.31 9.98
N MET A 129 5.08 9.42 9.25
CA MET A 129 4.77 9.41 7.83
C MET A 129 5.76 10.27 7.06
N SER A 130 6.19 9.79 5.89
CA SER A 130 6.98 10.59 4.97
C SER A 130 6.15 11.74 4.39
N GLN A 131 6.83 12.74 3.85
CA GLN A 131 6.18 13.67 2.94
C GLN A 131 5.75 12.92 1.67
N THR A 132 4.66 13.39 1.05
CA THR A 132 4.28 12.92 -0.28
C THR A 132 5.23 13.53 -1.29
N VAL A 133 5.87 12.68 -2.09
CA VAL A 133 6.93 13.10 -3.02
C VAL A 133 6.38 13.72 -4.30
N GLY A 134 7.15 14.63 -4.88
CA GLY A 134 6.87 15.27 -6.17
C GLY A 134 6.39 16.73 -6.06
N TYR A 135 6.82 17.59 -6.98
CA TYR A 135 6.44 19.01 -7.00
C TYR A 135 5.08 19.18 -7.67
N GLY A 136 4.08 19.60 -6.89
CA GLY A 136 2.81 20.06 -7.44
C GLY A 136 3.03 21.36 -8.22
N GLY A 137 2.50 21.47 -9.43
CA GLY A 137 2.58 22.66 -10.27
C GLY A 137 1.27 22.89 -11.03
N LEU A 138 1.17 23.99 -11.79
CA LEU A 138 -0.08 24.40 -12.46
C LEU A 138 -0.70 23.29 -13.33
N PHE A 139 0.11 22.35 -13.83
CA PHE A 139 -0.30 21.19 -14.63
C PHE A 139 0.24 19.84 -14.12
N LYS A 140 0.84 19.78 -12.92
CA LYS A 140 1.43 18.55 -12.38
C LYS A 140 0.87 18.22 -11.01
N VAL A 141 0.46 16.97 -10.84
CA VAL A 141 0.17 16.40 -9.51
C VAL A 141 1.46 15.82 -8.92
N ASN A 142 1.49 15.67 -7.60
CA ASN A 142 2.60 15.00 -6.93
C ASN A 142 2.73 13.54 -7.41
N GLY A 143 3.80 12.86 -7.00
CA GLY A 143 4.06 11.46 -7.37
C GLY A 143 3.11 10.44 -6.75
N GLY A 144 2.24 10.85 -5.82
CA GLY A 144 1.23 9.98 -5.19
C GLY A 144 1.81 8.90 -4.26
N ILE A 145 3.08 8.99 -3.89
CA ILE A 145 3.76 8.01 -3.02
C ILE A 145 4.00 8.62 -1.65
N PHE A 146 3.68 7.88 -0.59
CA PHE A 146 4.18 8.15 0.76
C PHE A 146 4.30 6.85 1.55
N ILE A 147 5.12 6.87 2.60
CA ILE A 147 5.34 5.74 3.50
C ILE A 147 4.78 6.09 4.88
N ALA A 148 3.95 5.21 5.43
CA ALA A 148 3.45 5.27 6.80
C ALA A 148 4.14 4.18 7.64
N SER A 149 4.57 4.53 8.84
CA SER A 149 5.32 3.66 9.74
C SER A 149 4.84 3.83 11.18
N LYS A 150 4.75 2.72 11.91
CA LYS A 150 4.61 2.72 13.37
C LYS A 150 5.91 3.07 14.10
N PHE A 151 7.04 2.99 13.38
CA PHE A 151 8.40 3.23 13.88
C PHE A 151 8.98 4.55 13.35
N PRO A 152 9.86 5.24 14.11
CA PRO A 152 10.44 6.53 13.72
C PRO A 152 11.09 6.53 12.33
N ILE A 153 10.77 7.56 11.52
CA ILE A 153 11.47 7.87 10.27
C ILE A 153 12.55 8.91 10.56
N GLU A 154 13.81 8.48 10.58
CA GLU A 154 14.96 9.35 10.91
C GLU A 154 15.46 10.15 9.70
N GLN A 155 15.28 9.61 8.50
CA GLN A 155 15.67 10.27 7.27
C GLN A 155 14.66 9.97 6.18
N GLN A 156 14.40 10.96 5.32
CA GLN A 156 13.69 10.75 4.07
C GLN A 156 14.36 11.55 2.94
N GLN A 157 14.37 11.00 1.74
CA GLN A 157 14.80 11.68 0.51
C GLN A 157 13.99 11.13 -0.66
N TYR A 158 13.97 11.82 -1.80
CA TYR A 158 13.34 11.29 -3.00
C TYR A 158 14.07 11.71 -4.27
N ARG A 159 13.83 10.97 -5.34
CA ARG A 159 14.36 11.28 -6.67
C ARG A 159 13.24 11.16 -7.71
N ALA A 160 12.87 12.30 -8.31
CA ALA A 160 11.95 12.35 -9.44
C ALA A 160 12.54 11.71 -10.70
N PHE A 161 11.71 11.01 -11.46
CA PHE A 161 12.09 10.44 -12.76
C PHE A 161 12.13 11.47 -13.89
N ARG A 162 11.58 12.66 -13.64
CA ARG A 162 11.61 13.83 -14.54
C ARG A 162 11.01 13.50 -15.92
N ASP A 163 11.85 13.51 -16.95
CA ASP A 163 11.49 13.31 -18.36
C ASP A 163 11.33 11.84 -18.75
N ALA A 164 11.63 10.90 -17.86
CA ALA A 164 11.35 9.47 -18.06
C ALA A 164 9.84 9.19 -17.79
N CYS A 165 8.98 9.68 -18.69
CA CYS A 165 7.52 9.50 -18.63
C CYS A 165 6.92 9.46 -20.04
N SER A 166 5.66 9.02 -20.16
CA SER A 166 4.87 9.17 -21.38
C SER A 166 3.36 9.15 -21.08
N GLY A 167 2.58 9.92 -21.83
CA GLY A 167 1.12 9.99 -21.68
C GLY A 167 0.70 10.67 -20.38
N PHE A 168 -0.38 10.17 -19.76
CA PHE A 168 -0.92 10.77 -18.53
C PHE A 168 0.07 10.78 -17.37
N ASP A 169 0.99 9.81 -17.33
CA ASP A 169 2.03 9.72 -16.30
C ASP A 169 2.97 10.92 -16.31
N CYS A 170 3.10 11.66 -17.42
CA CYS A 170 3.90 12.90 -17.44
C CYS A 170 3.27 14.06 -16.64
N PHE A 171 1.98 13.96 -16.30
CA PHE A 171 1.31 14.91 -15.41
C PHE A 171 1.49 14.55 -13.93
N ALA A 172 2.08 13.40 -13.60
CA ALA A 172 2.44 13.03 -12.23
C ALA A 172 3.96 13.07 -12.06
N ASP A 173 4.45 13.67 -10.98
CA ASP A 173 5.89 13.70 -10.66
C ASP A 173 6.36 12.37 -10.04
N LYS A 174 6.22 11.28 -10.81
CA LYS A 174 6.60 9.91 -10.43
C LYS A 174 8.07 9.86 -10.01
N SER A 175 8.34 9.11 -8.96
CA SER A 175 9.62 9.15 -8.26
C SER A 175 9.89 7.86 -7.48
N ILE A 176 11.11 7.78 -6.94
CA ILE A 176 11.48 6.87 -5.88
C ILE A 176 11.59 7.66 -4.57
N LEU A 177 10.87 7.25 -3.54
CA LEU A 177 10.91 7.78 -2.18
C LEU A 177 11.77 6.84 -1.32
N TYR A 178 12.66 7.40 -0.51
CA TYR A 178 13.49 6.69 0.46
C TYR A 178 13.15 7.14 1.88
N THR A 179 13.08 6.19 2.81
CA THR A 179 13.04 6.42 4.25
C THR A 179 14.01 5.51 5.00
N LYS A 180 14.74 6.06 5.98
CA LYS A 180 15.47 5.29 7.00
C LYS A 180 14.60 5.19 8.24
N ILE A 181 14.16 3.98 8.59
CA ILE A 181 13.26 3.71 9.70
C ILE A 181 14.05 3.08 10.85
N GLN A 182 13.92 3.64 12.05
CA GLN A 182 14.57 3.16 13.26
C GLN A 182 13.66 2.23 14.04
N PHE A 183 14.07 0.98 14.23
CA PHE A 183 13.30 -0.01 14.98
C PHE A 183 13.76 -0.15 16.43
N ASN A 184 15.06 0.03 16.68
CA ASN A 184 15.63 0.16 18.02
C ASN A 184 16.88 1.05 17.95
N GLN A 185 17.66 1.12 19.04
CA GLN A 185 18.82 2.01 19.13
C GLN A 185 19.89 1.77 18.04
N THR A 186 20.03 0.53 17.55
CA THR A 186 21.10 0.12 16.64
C THR A 186 20.60 -0.48 15.33
N PHE A 187 19.31 -0.79 15.22
CA PHE A 187 18.73 -1.45 14.06
C PHE A 187 17.85 -0.50 13.25
N PHE A 188 18.21 -0.34 11.97
CA PHE A 188 17.52 0.50 11.00
C PHE A 188 17.15 -0.32 9.78
N VAL A 189 16.01 0.01 9.16
CA VAL A 189 15.62 -0.56 7.87
C VAL A 189 15.40 0.55 6.86
N HIS A 190 15.93 0.35 5.67
CA HIS A 190 15.86 1.28 4.56
C HIS A 190 14.74 0.86 3.63
N ILE A 191 13.67 1.67 3.55
CA ILE A 191 12.52 1.40 2.70
C ILE A 191 12.51 2.36 1.54
N PHE A 192 12.34 1.81 0.34
CA PHE A 192 12.13 2.56 -0.88
C PHE A 192 10.72 2.29 -1.43
N GLY A 193 9.98 3.36 -1.71
CA GLY A 193 8.65 3.32 -2.32
C GLY A 193 8.65 3.89 -3.72
N THR A 194 8.03 3.22 -4.70
CA THR A 194 7.95 3.71 -6.07
C THR A 194 6.64 3.41 -6.78
N HIS A 195 6.42 4.09 -7.90
CA HIS A 195 5.37 3.82 -8.87
C HIS A 195 5.90 4.15 -10.26
N LEU A 196 6.18 3.13 -11.08
CA LEU A 196 6.81 3.28 -12.40
C LEU A 196 5.81 3.61 -13.51
N GLN A 197 6.31 3.86 -14.72
CA GLN A 197 5.51 4.17 -15.90
C GLN A 197 4.50 3.05 -16.23
N ALA A 198 3.24 3.42 -16.32
CA ALA A 198 2.14 2.50 -16.59
C ALA A 198 2.02 2.07 -18.06
N LYS A 199 1.24 0.99 -18.25
CA LYS A 199 0.87 0.36 -19.52
C LYS A 199 1.99 -0.43 -20.21
N LEU A 200 1.58 -1.39 -21.04
CA LEU A 200 2.45 -2.18 -21.91
C LEU A 200 2.91 -1.38 -23.13
N GLY A 201 3.96 -1.87 -23.78
CA GLY A 201 4.43 -1.40 -25.09
C GLY A 201 5.89 -0.95 -25.07
N ARG A 202 6.57 -1.09 -26.21
CA ARG A 202 8.03 -0.88 -26.34
C ARG A 202 8.52 0.48 -25.82
N GLN A 203 7.75 1.55 -26.06
CA GLN A 203 8.09 2.87 -25.55
C GLN A 203 8.03 2.91 -24.01
N LYS A 204 7.00 2.30 -23.41
CA LYS A 204 6.78 2.27 -21.96
C LYS A 204 7.82 1.42 -21.25
N THR A 205 8.15 0.25 -21.81
CA THR A 205 9.27 -0.59 -21.34
C THR A 205 10.58 0.20 -21.31
N ARG A 206 10.94 0.92 -22.37
CA ARG A 206 12.17 1.75 -22.39
C ARG A 206 12.17 2.83 -21.31
N ILE A 207 11.01 3.43 -21.05
CA ILE A 207 10.87 4.42 -19.97
C ILE A 207 11.08 3.76 -18.61
N ARG A 208 10.45 2.61 -18.35
CA ARG A 208 10.65 1.87 -17.09
C ARG A 208 12.09 1.42 -16.91
N THR A 209 12.78 0.97 -17.97
CA THR A 209 14.22 0.69 -17.92
C THR A 209 15.01 1.91 -17.44
N ARG A 210 14.75 3.10 -18.01
CA ARG A 210 15.40 4.34 -17.57
C ARG A 210 15.05 4.72 -16.13
N GLN A 211 13.81 4.50 -15.70
CA GLN A 211 13.40 4.73 -14.30
C GLN A 211 14.11 3.79 -13.34
N ILE A 212 14.26 2.50 -13.71
CA ILE A 212 15.02 1.50 -12.96
C ILE A 212 16.49 1.92 -12.81
N ASP A 213 17.12 2.42 -13.88
CA ASP A 213 18.49 2.94 -13.80
C ASP A 213 18.61 4.14 -12.84
N ILE A 214 17.63 5.04 -12.86
CA ILE A 214 17.57 6.17 -11.91
C ILE A 214 17.41 5.67 -10.47
N ILE A 215 16.58 4.64 -10.23
CA ILE A 215 16.43 4.01 -8.91
C ILE A 215 17.77 3.44 -8.45
N LYS A 216 18.45 2.66 -9.30
CA LYS A 216 19.75 2.06 -8.97
C LYS A 216 20.77 3.11 -8.57
N GLN A 217 20.93 4.15 -9.40
CA GLN A 217 21.85 5.26 -9.14
C GLN A 217 21.52 5.98 -7.82
N PHE A 218 20.23 6.21 -7.55
CA PHE A 218 19.81 6.87 -6.31
C PHE A 218 20.14 6.03 -5.07
N ILE A 219 19.86 4.73 -5.11
CA ILE A 219 20.22 3.80 -4.01
C ILE A 219 21.73 3.83 -3.77
N ASP A 220 22.53 3.76 -4.83
CA ASP A 220 23.99 3.80 -4.72
C ASP A 220 24.50 5.10 -4.09
N THR A 221 23.87 6.24 -4.38
CA THR A 221 24.29 7.53 -3.79
C THR A 221 24.11 7.61 -2.28
N LEU A 222 23.26 6.76 -1.70
CA LEU A 222 22.97 6.76 -0.27
C LEU A 222 24.04 6.01 0.55
N ASN A 223 24.92 5.24 -0.10
CA ASN A 223 26.01 4.48 0.54
C ASN A 223 25.54 3.70 1.79
N ILE A 224 24.41 2.99 1.66
CA ILE A 224 23.81 2.23 2.76
C ILE A 224 24.76 1.09 3.16
N SER A 225 24.92 0.88 4.46
CA SER A 225 25.77 -0.20 4.99
C SER A 225 25.26 -1.56 4.53
N SER A 226 26.15 -2.46 4.10
CA SER A 226 25.78 -3.84 3.77
C SER A 226 25.23 -4.63 4.96
N ASN A 227 25.39 -4.11 6.19
CA ASN A 227 24.86 -4.70 7.43
C ASN A 227 23.47 -4.15 7.82
N GLU A 228 22.93 -3.19 7.08
CA GLU A 228 21.56 -2.69 7.25
C GLU A 228 20.67 -3.24 6.13
N PRO A 229 19.42 -3.66 6.39
CA PRO A 229 18.51 -4.18 5.38
C PRO A 229 17.94 -3.08 4.48
N VAL A 230 17.78 -3.41 3.19
CA VAL A 230 17.20 -2.54 2.16
C VAL A 230 16.02 -3.24 1.48
N ILE A 231 14.86 -2.61 1.51
CA ILE A 231 13.61 -3.07 0.90
C ILE A 231 13.15 -2.08 -0.17
N ILE A 232 12.69 -2.59 -1.32
CA ILE A 232 12.12 -1.78 -2.40
C ILE A 232 10.71 -2.28 -2.71
N ALA A 233 9.72 -1.40 -2.59
CA ALA A 233 8.31 -1.72 -2.69
C ALA A 233 7.57 -0.75 -3.63
N GLY A 234 6.50 -1.23 -4.25
CA GLY A 234 5.61 -0.38 -5.02
C GLY A 234 4.95 -1.07 -6.20
N ASP A 235 4.30 -0.24 -7.02
CA ASP A 235 3.76 -0.62 -8.32
C ASP A 235 4.84 -0.41 -9.39
N PHE A 236 5.43 -1.49 -9.87
CA PHE A 236 6.47 -1.45 -10.89
C PHE A 236 5.90 -1.41 -12.30
N ASN A 237 4.60 -1.64 -12.50
CA ASN A 237 3.98 -1.76 -13.83
C ASN A 237 4.75 -2.72 -14.78
N ILE A 238 5.42 -3.73 -14.21
CA ILE A 238 6.17 -4.78 -14.93
C ILE A 238 5.58 -6.11 -14.56
N ASP A 239 4.90 -6.73 -15.52
CA ASP A 239 4.22 -7.99 -15.29
C ASP A 239 5.19 -9.17 -15.39
N ARG A 240 5.30 -9.98 -14.33
CA ARG A 240 6.23 -11.13 -14.31
C ARG A 240 5.84 -12.28 -15.25
N PHE A 241 4.58 -12.37 -15.67
CA PHE A 241 4.07 -13.43 -16.54
C PHE A 241 4.03 -13.00 -18.01
N LEU A 242 3.60 -11.76 -18.28
CA LEU A 242 3.49 -11.18 -19.62
C LEU A 242 4.79 -10.54 -20.10
N GLN A 243 5.67 -10.11 -19.19
CA GLN A 243 6.93 -9.43 -19.51
C GLN A 243 8.14 -10.03 -18.74
N PRO A 244 8.38 -11.36 -18.84
CA PRO A 244 9.41 -12.04 -18.05
C PRO A 244 10.81 -11.46 -18.26
N ASP A 245 11.18 -11.04 -19.48
CA ASP A 245 12.48 -10.44 -19.76
C ASP A 245 12.66 -9.07 -19.08
N GLU A 246 11.62 -8.23 -19.10
CA GLU A 246 11.65 -6.93 -18.42
C GLU A 246 11.71 -7.11 -16.90
N TYR A 247 10.96 -8.08 -16.37
CA TYR A 247 10.97 -8.47 -14.96
C TYR A 247 12.36 -8.97 -14.51
N LEU A 248 12.97 -9.92 -15.24
CA LEU A 248 14.29 -10.45 -14.92
C LEU A 248 15.38 -9.36 -15.03
N ASN A 249 15.28 -8.47 -16.02
CA ASN A 249 16.18 -7.34 -16.14
C ASN A 249 16.07 -6.39 -14.93
N MET A 250 14.86 -6.07 -14.47
CA MET A 250 14.65 -5.27 -13.26
C MET A 250 15.32 -5.91 -12.03
N LEU A 251 15.12 -7.21 -11.80
CA LEU A 251 15.75 -7.92 -10.68
C LEU A 251 17.28 -7.87 -10.74
N SER A 252 17.83 -8.00 -11.95
CA SER A 252 19.27 -7.95 -12.20
C SER A 252 19.85 -6.56 -11.91
N VAL A 253 19.31 -5.52 -12.56
CA VAL A 253 19.84 -4.13 -12.45
C VAL A 253 19.76 -3.62 -11.01
N LEU A 254 18.63 -3.84 -10.34
CA LEU A 254 18.43 -3.40 -8.96
C LEU A 254 19.14 -4.30 -7.93
N ASN A 255 19.71 -5.43 -8.35
CA ASN A 255 20.28 -6.43 -7.46
C ASN A 255 19.33 -6.80 -6.31
N ILE A 256 18.09 -7.12 -6.66
CA ILE A 256 17.03 -7.45 -5.71
C ILE A 256 16.59 -8.90 -5.84
N LYS A 257 15.92 -9.39 -4.80
CA LYS A 257 15.30 -10.70 -4.74
C LYS A 257 13.87 -10.57 -4.20
N ILE A 258 12.97 -11.37 -4.77
CA ILE A 258 11.60 -11.51 -4.30
C ILE A 258 11.56 -12.54 -3.15
N PRO A 259 10.85 -12.27 -2.05
CA PRO A 259 10.58 -13.31 -1.04
C PRO A 259 9.84 -14.52 -1.64
N PRO A 260 9.99 -15.72 -1.04
CA PRO A 260 9.12 -16.84 -1.35
C PRO A 260 7.64 -16.46 -1.29
N TYR A 261 6.87 -16.86 -2.30
CA TYR A 261 5.45 -16.57 -2.37
C TYR A 261 4.65 -17.60 -1.56
N ILE A 262 3.72 -17.12 -0.72
CA ILE A 262 2.75 -17.95 -0.02
C ILE A 262 1.33 -17.43 -0.32
N GLY A 263 0.37 -18.32 -0.52
CA GLY A 263 -1.03 -17.95 -0.77
C GLY A 263 -1.55 -18.34 -2.14
N GLU A 264 -2.83 -18.06 -2.37
CA GLU A 264 -3.61 -18.60 -3.49
C GLU A 264 -3.73 -17.62 -4.67
N TYR A 265 -3.64 -16.32 -4.40
CA TYR A 265 -3.78 -15.28 -5.43
C TYR A 265 -2.47 -15.12 -6.21
N SER A 266 -2.55 -14.82 -7.50
CA SER A 266 -1.36 -14.63 -8.35
C SER A 266 -1.23 -13.23 -8.95
N PHE A 267 -2.30 -12.43 -8.89
CA PHE A 267 -2.41 -11.16 -9.60
C PHE A 267 -2.73 -10.02 -8.64
N THR A 268 -2.03 -8.90 -8.80
CA THR A 268 -2.22 -7.68 -8.01
C THR A 268 -3.18 -6.72 -8.70
N PHE A 269 -3.39 -6.85 -10.01
CA PHE A 269 -4.44 -6.19 -10.76
C PHE A 269 -5.28 -7.27 -11.45
N ASP A 270 -6.52 -7.49 -11.03
CA ASP A 270 -7.34 -8.60 -11.52
C ASP A 270 -8.78 -8.17 -11.77
N SER A 271 -9.15 -7.94 -13.04
CA SER A 271 -10.51 -7.52 -13.37
C SER A 271 -11.57 -8.62 -13.25
N ARG A 272 -11.18 -9.87 -12.96
CA ARG A 272 -12.15 -10.96 -12.71
C ARG A 272 -12.67 -10.93 -11.27
N THR A 273 -11.84 -10.52 -10.32
CA THR A 273 -12.19 -10.54 -8.89
C THR A 273 -12.36 -9.14 -8.29
N ASN A 274 -11.85 -8.11 -8.97
CA ASN A 274 -11.92 -6.72 -8.52
C ASN A 274 -13.12 -5.99 -9.15
N ASP A 275 -14.11 -5.64 -8.33
CA ASP A 275 -15.35 -5.00 -8.74
C ASP A 275 -15.20 -3.54 -9.19
N LEU A 276 -14.12 -2.84 -8.81
CA LEU A 276 -13.83 -1.47 -9.26
C LEU A 276 -13.44 -1.40 -10.74
N ILE A 277 -12.83 -2.47 -11.27
CA ILE A 277 -12.34 -2.53 -12.65
C ILE A 277 -13.01 -3.60 -13.51
N GLY A 278 -13.70 -4.58 -12.93
CA GLY A 278 -14.28 -5.70 -13.67
C GLY A 278 -15.21 -5.30 -14.82
N ILE A 279 -16.01 -4.23 -14.66
CA ILE A 279 -16.86 -3.71 -15.74
C ILE A 279 -16.04 -3.05 -16.86
N ARG A 280 -14.97 -2.34 -16.49
CA ARG A 280 -14.17 -1.54 -17.43
C ARG A 280 -13.24 -2.41 -18.28
N HIS A 281 -12.96 -3.62 -17.83
CA HIS A 281 -12.03 -4.57 -18.43
C HIS A 281 -12.75 -5.89 -18.74
N SER A 282 -13.60 -5.85 -19.76
CA SER A 282 -14.27 -7.04 -20.32
C SER A 282 -13.29 -8.04 -20.94
N ASP A 283 -12.02 -7.66 -21.10
CA ASP A 283 -10.91 -8.52 -21.51
C ASP A 283 -10.36 -9.40 -20.39
N HIS A 284 -10.93 -9.33 -19.17
CA HIS A 284 -10.52 -10.13 -18.03
C HIS A 284 -9.01 -10.01 -17.73
N LYS A 285 -8.50 -8.79 -17.79
CA LYS A 285 -7.09 -8.44 -17.58
C LYS A 285 -6.61 -8.84 -16.19
N GLN A 286 -5.53 -9.61 -16.15
CA GLN A 286 -4.88 -10.09 -14.93
C GLN A 286 -3.39 -9.79 -15.03
N GLU A 287 -2.86 -9.06 -14.06
CA GLU A 287 -1.47 -8.65 -14.00
C GLU A 287 -0.89 -8.77 -12.57
N CYS A 288 0.39 -9.12 -12.46
CA CYS A 288 1.16 -9.07 -11.23
C CYS A 288 2.25 -8.00 -11.41
N ILE A 289 2.00 -6.81 -10.88
CA ILE A 289 2.81 -5.60 -11.13
C ILE A 289 3.24 -4.88 -9.86
N ASP A 290 2.66 -5.25 -8.72
CA ASP A 290 3.03 -4.74 -7.41
C ASP A 290 3.97 -5.73 -6.70
N TYR A 291 5.01 -5.23 -6.05
CA TYR A 291 6.04 -6.07 -5.44
C TYR A 291 6.63 -5.45 -4.19
N VAL A 292 7.20 -6.29 -3.33
CA VAL A 292 8.05 -5.89 -2.21
C VAL A 292 9.29 -6.78 -2.21
N PHE A 293 10.44 -6.19 -2.54
CA PHE A 293 11.71 -6.88 -2.73
C PHE A 293 12.70 -6.53 -1.62
N TYR A 294 13.72 -7.36 -1.43
CA TYR A 294 14.91 -7.02 -0.65
C TYR A 294 16.16 -6.99 -1.53
N SER A 295 17.11 -6.14 -1.17
CA SER A 295 18.39 -6.05 -1.88
C SER A 295 19.28 -7.26 -1.56
N LYS A 296 20.00 -7.78 -2.56
CA LYS A 296 21.01 -8.84 -2.43
C LYS A 296 22.37 -8.33 -1.93
N MET A 297 22.57 -7.01 -1.92
CA MET A 297 23.84 -6.36 -1.54
C MET A 297 23.90 -5.92 -0.08
N HIS A 298 22.80 -6.09 0.65
CA HIS A 298 22.57 -5.56 1.99
C HIS A 298 22.23 -6.71 2.95
N LEU A 299 21.85 -6.41 4.19
CA LEU A 299 21.53 -7.46 5.16
C LEU A 299 20.41 -8.36 4.62
N GLN A 300 20.66 -9.66 4.53
CA GLN A 300 19.71 -10.65 4.02
C GLN A 300 18.79 -11.13 5.13
N PRO A 301 17.48 -11.31 4.87
CA PRO A 301 16.57 -11.89 5.86
C PRO A 301 16.88 -13.37 6.08
N LYS A 302 16.81 -13.83 7.34
CA LYS A 302 16.84 -15.24 7.73
C LYS A 302 15.56 -15.96 7.35
N LEU A 303 14.43 -15.27 7.51
CA LEU A 303 13.11 -15.72 7.10
C LEU A 303 12.43 -14.59 6.31
N SER A 304 11.82 -14.94 5.18
CA SER A 304 10.97 -14.01 4.45
C SER A 304 9.87 -14.74 3.69
N TYR A 305 8.75 -14.06 3.49
CA TYR A 305 7.71 -14.49 2.57
C TYR A 305 6.91 -13.29 2.07
N GLN A 306 6.19 -13.47 0.97
CA GLN A 306 5.23 -12.50 0.48
C GLN A 306 3.90 -13.15 0.10
N ARG A 307 2.82 -12.39 0.16
CA ARG A 307 1.49 -12.81 -0.30
C ARG A 307 0.68 -11.63 -0.82
N ILE A 308 -0.19 -11.89 -1.79
CA ILE A 308 -1.21 -10.93 -2.24
C ILE A 308 -2.43 -11.08 -1.34
N LEU A 309 -3.07 -9.95 -1.01
CA LEU A 309 -4.29 -9.91 -0.23
C LEU A 309 -5.42 -9.32 -1.07
N GLN A 310 -6.65 -9.77 -0.86
CA GLN A 310 -7.84 -9.19 -1.49
C GLN A 310 -8.76 -8.59 -0.41
N PRO A 311 -8.39 -7.44 0.20
CA PRO A 311 -9.24 -6.82 1.22
C PRO A 311 -10.55 -6.35 0.58
N LYS A 312 -11.66 -6.77 1.18
CA LYS A 312 -13.02 -6.35 0.81
C LYS A 312 -13.68 -5.67 2.01
N THR A 313 -14.50 -4.68 1.76
CA THR A 313 -15.38 -4.12 2.79
C THR A 313 -16.48 -5.12 3.15
N PHE A 314 -16.95 -5.09 4.39
CA PHE A 314 -18.10 -5.92 4.79
C PHE A 314 -19.42 -5.38 4.22
N GLN A 315 -19.54 -4.05 4.13
CA GLN A 315 -20.69 -3.37 3.55
C GLN A 315 -20.33 -2.83 2.17
N ALA A 316 -21.27 -2.90 1.24
CA ALA A 316 -21.14 -2.27 -0.06
C ALA A 316 -20.99 -0.75 0.07
N TRP A 317 -20.24 -0.15 -0.85
CA TRP A 317 -20.12 1.29 -0.97
C TRP A 317 -20.37 1.72 -2.43
N LYS A 318 -20.74 3.00 -2.61
CA LYS A 318 -20.99 3.66 -3.90
C LYS A 318 -20.54 5.11 -3.85
N GLU A 319 -20.03 5.64 -4.97
CA GLU A 319 -19.85 7.08 -5.13
C GLU A 319 -21.21 7.72 -5.47
N PHE A 320 -21.96 7.08 -6.36
CA PHE A 320 -23.31 7.51 -6.74
C PHE A 320 -24.34 6.40 -6.57
N ASN A 321 -25.55 6.76 -6.14
CA ASN A 321 -26.61 5.79 -5.85
C ASN A 321 -27.04 4.93 -7.06
N PHE A 322 -26.80 5.40 -8.29
CA PHE A 322 -27.11 4.67 -9.52
C PHE A 322 -26.03 3.67 -9.93
N GLU A 323 -24.88 3.66 -9.26
CA GLU A 323 -23.82 2.69 -9.50
C GLU A 323 -24.18 1.31 -8.93
N GLN A 324 -23.45 0.30 -9.39
CA GLN A 324 -23.46 -1.00 -8.73
C GLN A 324 -22.84 -0.92 -7.33
N ASP A 325 -23.02 -1.98 -6.55
CA ASP A 325 -22.33 -2.16 -5.27
C ASP A 325 -20.85 -2.46 -5.51
N TYR A 326 -19.97 -1.77 -4.79
CA TYR A 326 -18.53 -2.07 -4.74
C TYR A 326 -18.13 -2.55 -3.35
N TYR A 327 -17.13 -3.42 -3.30
CA TYR A 327 -16.54 -3.97 -2.08
C TYR A 327 -15.01 -3.83 -2.09
N ASP A 328 -14.36 -3.71 -3.26
CA ASP A 328 -12.93 -3.41 -3.32
C ASP A 328 -12.65 -1.95 -2.95
N LEU A 329 -11.46 -1.72 -2.39
CA LEU A 329 -11.02 -0.40 -1.94
C LEU A 329 -10.02 0.27 -2.89
N SER A 330 -9.52 -0.47 -3.88
CA SER A 330 -8.65 0.00 -4.94
C SER A 330 -8.77 -0.95 -6.14
N ASP A 331 -8.35 -0.53 -7.32
CA ASP A 331 -8.24 -1.40 -8.50
C ASP A 331 -7.02 -2.35 -8.44
N HIS A 332 -6.11 -2.09 -7.51
CA HIS A 332 -5.02 -2.99 -7.15
C HIS A 332 -5.29 -3.72 -5.83
N TYR A 333 -4.69 -4.88 -5.69
CA TYR A 333 -4.61 -5.67 -4.48
C TYR A 333 -3.25 -5.46 -3.81
N PRO A 334 -3.20 -5.28 -2.48
CA PRO A 334 -1.93 -5.04 -1.81
C PRO A 334 -1.07 -6.30 -1.69
N VAL A 335 0.23 -6.08 -1.65
CA VAL A 335 1.25 -7.11 -1.43
C VAL A 335 1.80 -6.96 -0.02
N LEU A 336 1.60 -7.99 0.80
CA LEU A 336 2.25 -8.12 2.10
C LEU A 336 3.59 -8.85 1.92
N SER A 337 4.64 -8.34 2.54
CA SER A 337 5.86 -9.09 2.81
C SER A 337 6.24 -9.06 4.27
N TYR A 338 6.83 -10.17 4.72
CA TYR A 338 7.35 -10.34 6.05
C TYR A 338 8.84 -10.65 6.00
N TYR A 339 9.60 -10.10 6.95
CA TYR A 339 11.05 -10.26 7.05
C TYR A 339 11.51 -10.44 8.49
N GLU A 340 12.38 -11.41 8.73
CA GLU A 340 13.17 -11.55 9.96
C GLU A 340 14.65 -11.43 9.59
N PHE A 341 15.39 -10.50 10.20
CA PHE A 341 16.80 -10.21 9.88
C PHE A 341 17.78 -10.80 10.89
#